data_AF-A0A3L7LTT2-F1
#
_entry.id   AF-A0A3L7LTT2-F1
#
_cell.length_a   1.000
_cell.length_b   1.000
_cell.length_c   1.000
_cell.angle_alpha   90.00
_cell.angle_beta   90.00
_cell.angle_gamma   90.00
#
_symmetry.space_group_name_H-M   'P 1'
#
loop_
_entity.id
_entity.type
_entity.pdbx_description
1 polymer ?
#
loop_
_entity_poly.entity_id
_entity_poly.type
_entity_poly.pdbx_seq_one_letter_code
_entity_poly.pdbx_strand_id
1 'polypeptide(L)'
;GSDGPPNDPMPRPRLWCAFPRLLGHYSREEKLFPLTTAIHKMTVLSAARFNLTDRGVVREGSFADLVLFDPQTVAARATFAEPQQPAAGIEKTVMVNGIISYGEAIGATGRAGRFLRRAPN
;
A
#
# COMPACT_ATOMS: atom_id res chain seq x y z
N GLY A 1 8.20 -4.79 -3.12
CA GLY A 1 7.48 -5.83 -2.37
C GLY A 1 7.95 -5.82 -0.92
N SER A 2 7.10 -6.22 0.03
CA SER A 2 7.42 -6.20 1.47
C SER A 2 8.24 -7.39 1.95
N ASP A 3 8.06 -8.57 1.34
CA ASP A 3 8.71 -9.83 1.74
C ASP A 3 8.50 -10.17 3.23
N GLY A 4 7.30 -9.88 3.74
CA GLY A 4 6.93 -10.15 5.14
C GLY A 4 6.28 -11.52 5.29
N PRO A 5 6.86 -12.47 6.06
CA PRO A 5 6.19 -13.71 6.41
C PRO A 5 5.13 -13.43 7.50
N PRO A 6 3.83 -13.66 7.24
CA PRO A 6 2.76 -13.29 8.18
C PRO A 6 2.62 -14.23 9.38
N ASN A 7 3.16 -15.45 9.29
CA ASN A 7 2.99 -16.49 10.30
C ASN A 7 4.11 -16.51 11.37
N ASP A 8 5.04 -15.56 11.31
CA ASP A 8 6.11 -15.42 12.30
C ASP A 8 5.59 -14.66 13.53
N PRO A 9 5.70 -15.22 14.76
CA PRO A 9 5.32 -14.52 15.99
C PRO A 9 6.11 -13.21 16.21
N MET A 10 7.34 -13.13 15.72
CA MET A 10 8.20 -11.93 15.79
C MET A 10 8.63 -11.54 14.37
N PRO A 11 7.69 -11.02 13.55
CA PRO A 11 7.96 -10.79 12.14
C PRO A 11 8.96 -9.66 11.95
N ARG A 12 9.66 -9.66 10.82
CA ARG A 12 10.51 -8.52 10.45
C ARG A 12 9.62 -7.28 10.18
N PRO A 13 10.03 -6.06 10.58
CA PRO A 13 9.19 -4.85 10.47
C PRO A 13 8.70 -4.52 9.05
N ARG A 14 9.40 -5.04 8.05
CA ARG A 14 9.03 -4.95 6.63
C ARG A 14 7.64 -5.52 6.33
N LEU A 15 7.15 -6.47 7.14
CA LEU A 15 5.78 -6.99 7.02
C LEU A 15 4.74 -5.88 7.16
N TRP A 16 4.92 -4.98 8.13
CA TRP A 16 3.92 -3.96 8.48
C TRP A 16 4.16 -2.61 7.79
N CYS A 17 5.42 -2.28 7.49
CA CYS A 17 5.77 -0.89 7.20
C CYS A 17 6.66 -0.69 5.96
N ALA A 18 6.77 -1.67 5.04
CA ALA A 18 7.61 -1.51 3.84
C ALA A 18 7.21 -0.31 2.96
N PHE A 19 5.92 -0.14 2.64
CA PHE A 19 5.45 0.94 1.77
C PHE A 19 5.44 2.31 2.46
N PRO A 20 4.95 2.46 3.71
CA PRO A 20 5.07 3.71 4.46
C PRO A 20 6.53 4.17 4.62
N ARG A 21 7.47 3.25 4.79
CA ARG A 21 8.91 3.57 4.83
C ARG A 21 9.39 4.15 3.50
N LEU A 22 8.88 3.64 2.37
CA LEU A 22 9.21 4.16 1.04
C LEU A 22 8.66 5.57 0.82
N LEU A 23 7.45 5.85 1.30
CA LEU A 23 6.79 7.16 1.16
C LEU A 23 7.39 8.21 2.11
N GLY A 24 7.48 7.90 3.40
CA GLY A 24 7.97 8.83 4.43
C GLY A 24 9.49 8.95 4.43
N HIS A 25 10.16 7.86 4.80
CA HIS A 25 11.61 7.90 5.00
C HIS A 25 12.37 8.12 3.69
N TYR A 26 12.16 7.27 2.67
CA TYR A 26 12.98 7.36 1.45
C TYR A 26 12.61 8.53 0.52
N SER A 27 11.32 8.86 0.40
CA SER A 27 10.89 9.92 -0.51
C SER A 27 10.83 11.29 0.14
N ARG A 28 10.18 11.43 1.32
CA ARG A 28 10.03 12.75 1.98
C ARG A 28 11.30 13.16 2.74
N GLU A 29 11.88 12.29 3.57
CA GLU A 29 13.01 12.63 4.45
C GLU A 29 14.34 12.62 3.71
N GLU A 30 14.71 11.46 3.13
CA GLU A 30 16.00 11.27 2.42
C GLU A 30 16.00 11.86 1.00
N LYS A 31 14.83 12.23 0.46
CA LYS A 31 14.66 12.81 -0.88
C LYS A 31 15.34 12.01 -2.00
N LEU A 32 15.42 10.68 -1.86
CA LEU A 32 16.06 9.82 -2.86
C LEU A 32 15.36 9.89 -4.22
N PHE A 33 14.06 10.18 -4.22
CA PHE A 33 13.24 10.41 -5.40
C PHE A 33 11.94 11.14 -5.03
N PRO A 34 11.28 11.80 -6.00
CA PRO A 34 9.97 12.41 -5.81
C PRO A 34 8.91 11.41 -5.34
N LEU A 35 7.91 11.90 -4.61
CA LEU A 35 6.78 11.10 -4.14
C LEU A 35 6.06 10.37 -5.28
N THR A 36 5.92 11.03 -6.42
CA THR A 36 5.32 10.45 -7.64
C THR A 36 6.09 9.23 -8.13
N THR A 37 7.43 9.23 -8.04
CA THR A 37 8.27 8.06 -8.37
C THR A 37 8.06 6.93 -7.38
N ALA A 38 7.93 7.24 -6.08
CA ALA A 38 7.62 6.23 -5.06
C ALA A 38 6.26 5.56 -5.36
N ILE A 39 5.23 6.36 -5.62
CA ILE A 39 3.88 5.89 -5.99
C ILE A 39 3.96 5.04 -7.26
N HIS A 40 4.58 5.54 -8.33
CA HIS A 40 4.73 4.82 -9.60
C HIS A 40 5.33 3.41 -9.42
N LYS A 41 6.39 3.29 -8.60
CA LYS A 41 7.06 2.01 -8.32
C LYS A 41 6.15 1.00 -7.63
N MET A 42 5.22 1.45 -6.78
CA MET A 42 4.31 0.59 -6.02
C MET A 42 2.92 0.42 -6.63
N THR A 43 2.58 1.17 -7.69
CA THR A 43 1.29 1.07 -8.38
C THR A 43 1.47 0.62 -9.83
N VAL A 44 1.53 1.53 -10.79
CA VAL A 44 1.48 1.23 -12.24
C VAL A 44 2.67 0.38 -12.71
N LEU A 45 3.87 0.57 -12.17
CA LEU A 45 5.03 -0.27 -12.52
C LEU A 45 4.79 -1.72 -12.13
N SER A 46 4.22 -1.94 -10.94
CA SER A 46 3.87 -3.27 -10.44
C SER A 46 2.72 -3.87 -11.26
N ALA A 47 1.66 -3.10 -11.51
CA ALA A 47 0.53 -3.54 -12.32
C ALA A 47 0.97 -3.96 -13.74
N ALA A 48 1.82 -3.17 -14.40
CA ALA A 48 2.38 -3.50 -15.71
C ALA A 48 3.23 -4.77 -15.65
N ARG A 49 4.09 -4.93 -14.64
CA ARG A 49 4.96 -6.13 -14.49
C ARG A 49 4.16 -7.42 -14.33
N PHE A 50 3.00 -7.35 -13.68
CA PHE A 50 2.12 -8.50 -13.43
C PHE A 50 0.93 -8.62 -14.40
N ASN A 51 0.87 -7.76 -15.42
CA ASN A 51 -0.24 -7.69 -16.39
C ASN A 51 -1.62 -7.53 -15.73
N LEU A 52 -1.72 -6.62 -14.75
CA LEU A 52 -2.96 -6.30 -14.05
C LEU A 52 -3.70 -5.19 -14.79
N THR A 53 -4.49 -5.57 -15.80
CA THR A 53 -5.30 -4.63 -16.58
C THR A 53 -6.23 -3.81 -15.69
N ASP A 54 -6.32 -2.51 -15.99
CA ASP A 54 -7.18 -1.55 -15.28
C ASP A 54 -6.91 -1.39 -13.77
N ARG A 55 -5.70 -1.74 -13.30
CA ARG A 55 -5.25 -1.54 -11.91
C ARG A 55 -3.96 -0.72 -11.84
N GLY A 56 -3.69 -0.14 -10.66
CA GLY A 56 -2.48 0.65 -10.40
C GLY A 56 -2.49 2.07 -10.97
N VAL A 57 -3.62 2.52 -11.53
CA VAL A 57 -3.79 3.86 -12.11
C VAL A 57 -5.12 4.47 -11.65
N VAL A 58 -5.13 5.79 -11.42
CA VAL A 58 -6.36 6.54 -11.14
C VAL A 58 -6.85 7.11 -12.47
N ARG A 59 -7.83 6.43 -13.07
CA ARG A 59 -8.42 6.76 -14.37
C ARG A 59 -9.84 6.23 -14.42
N GLU A 60 -10.73 6.92 -15.14
CA GLU A 60 -12.08 6.42 -15.42
C GLU A 60 -12.04 5.03 -16.08
N GLY A 61 -12.94 4.16 -15.64
CA GLY A 61 -13.00 2.75 -16.06
C GLY A 61 -12.04 1.80 -15.32
N SER A 62 -11.07 2.31 -14.55
CA SER A 62 -10.17 1.48 -13.73
C SER A 62 -10.86 0.97 -12.46
N PHE A 63 -10.32 -0.10 -11.88
CA PHE A 63 -10.74 -0.56 -10.56
C PHE A 63 -10.43 0.49 -9.49
N ALA A 64 -11.39 0.73 -8.58
CA ALA A 64 -11.25 1.63 -7.45
C ALA A 64 -10.44 1.00 -6.30
N ASP A 65 -9.17 0.68 -6.58
CA ASP A 65 -8.17 0.31 -5.59
C ASP A 65 -7.40 1.59 -5.19
N LEU A 66 -7.84 2.23 -4.12
CA LEU A 66 -7.40 3.58 -3.76
C LEU A 66 -6.89 3.61 -2.32
N VAL A 67 -5.88 4.44 -2.07
CA VAL A 67 -5.35 4.72 -0.73
C VAL A 67 -5.37 6.22 -0.52
N LEU A 68 -6.07 6.67 0.52
CA LEU A 68 -5.96 8.04 1.02
C LEU A 68 -4.91 8.07 2.11
N PHE A 69 -3.84 8.81 1.88
CA PHE A 69 -2.76 9.00 2.85
C PHE A 69 -2.35 10.47 2.93
N ASP A 70 -1.80 10.87 4.08
CA ASP A 70 -1.23 12.19 4.27
C ASP A 70 0.28 12.17 3.97
N PRO A 71 0.74 12.88 2.93
CA PRO A 71 2.15 12.88 2.55
C PRO A 71 3.07 13.47 3.62
N GLN A 72 2.56 14.35 4.49
CA GLN A 72 3.36 14.98 5.55
C GLN A 72 3.56 14.07 6.75
N THR A 73 2.63 13.14 7.00
CA THR A 73 2.62 12.32 8.21
C THR A 73 2.83 10.82 7.96
N VAL A 74 2.75 10.36 6.71
CA VAL A 74 2.95 8.94 6.37
C VAL A 74 4.30 8.44 6.88
N ALA A 75 4.29 7.40 7.72
CA ALA A 75 5.51 6.91 8.35
C ALA A 75 5.43 5.43 8.75
N ALA A 76 6.59 4.78 8.70
CA ALA A 76 6.79 3.44 9.22
C ALA A 76 6.98 3.48 10.74
N ARG A 77 6.07 2.84 11.50
CA ARG A 77 6.16 2.76 12.97
C ARG A 77 6.75 1.44 13.47
N ALA A 78 6.66 0.37 12.68
CA ALA A 78 7.20 -0.92 13.06
C ALA A 78 8.73 -0.89 13.23
N THR A 79 9.19 -1.36 14.39
CA THR A 79 10.61 -1.49 14.76
C THR A 79 10.96 -2.94 15.02
N PHE A 80 12.24 -3.28 15.17
CA PHE A 80 12.63 -4.65 15.51
C PHE A 80 12.12 -5.12 16.88
N ALA A 81 11.99 -4.19 17.85
CA ALA A 81 11.44 -4.49 19.16
C ALA A 81 9.91 -4.59 19.14
N GLU A 82 9.27 -3.78 18.29
CA GLU A 82 7.81 -3.72 18.14
C GLU A 82 7.43 -3.80 16.66
N PRO A 83 7.48 -5.01 16.06
CA PRO A 83 7.36 -5.15 14.61
C PRO A 83 5.92 -5.10 14.09
N GLN A 84 4.93 -5.21 14.96
CA GLN A 84 3.51 -5.28 14.62
C GLN A 84 2.78 -3.94 14.85
N GLN A 85 3.46 -2.83 14.58
CA GLN A 85 2.89 -1.49 14.70
C GLN A 85 2.28 -1.05 13.36
N PRO A 86 1.00 -0.62 13.35
CA PRO A 86 0.38 -0.01 12.18
C PRO A 86 1.15 1.22 11.70
N ALA A 87 1.14 1.45 10.40
CA ALA A 87 1.71 2.66 9.82
C ALA A 87 0.93 3.91 10.22
N ALA A 88 1.63 5.06 10.26
CA ALA A 88 0.98 6.36 10.37
C ALA A 88 0.62 6.93 8.99
N GLY A 89 -0.37 7.82 8.95
CA GLY A 89 -0.77 8.62 7.80
C GLY A 89 -1.62 7.88 6.76
N ILE A 90 -2.12 6.68 7.05
CA ILE A 90 -3.00 5.86 6.16
C ILE A 90 -4.35 5.55 6.86
N GLU A 91 -4.60 6.15 8.02
CA GLU A 91 -5.73 5.84 8.92
C GLU A 91 -7.08 6.17 8.30
N LYS A 92 -7.13 7.09 7.33
CA LYS A 92 -8.39 7.58 6.78
C LYS A 92 -9.11 6.53 5.95
N THR A 93 -8.51 6.03 4.86
CA THR A 93 -9.22 5.14 3.94
C THR A 93 -8.29 4.35 3.02
N VAL A 94 -8.54 3.04 2.92
CA VAL A 94 -8.09 2.17 1.83
C VAL A 94 -9.32 1.49 1.22
N MET A 95 -9.41 1.53 -0.10
CA MET A 95 -10.47 0.88 -0.88
C MET A 95 -9.88 -0.25 -1.72
N VAL A 96 -10.63 -1.34 -1.81
CA VAL A 96 -10.38 -2.45 -2.75
C VAL A 96 -11.64 -2.61 -3.58
N ASN A 97 -11.53 -2.52 -4.91
CA ASN A 97 -12.67 -2.58 -5.82
C ASN A 97 -13.85 -1.68 -5.40
N GLY A 98 -13.57 -0.48 -4.88
CA GLY A 98 -14.56 0.52 -4.46
C GLY A 98 -15.14 0.33 -3.06
N ILE A 99 -14.75 -0.72 -2.33
CA ILE A 99 -15.22 -1.00 -0.97
C ILE A 99 -14.14 -0.65 0.04
N ILE A 100 -14.50 0.11 1.07
CA ILE A 100 -13.61 0.49 2.17
C ILE A 100 -13.19 -0.77 2.94
N SER A 101 -11.89 -1.07 2.87
CA SER A 101 -11.27 -2.26 3.47
C SER A 101 -10.40 -1.93 4.69
N TYR A 102 -10.07 -0.65 4.89
CA TYR A 102 -9.39 -0.12 6.08
C TYR A 102 -9.71 1.37 6.22
N GLY A 103 -9.92 1.88 7.43
CA GLY A 103 -10.16 3.31 7.66
C GLY A 103 -10.97 3.63 8.92
N GLU A 104 -10.75 4.83 9.49
CA GLU A 104 -11.39 5.33 10.71
C GLU A 104 -12.92 5.51 10.60
N ALA A 105 -13.44 5.83 9.43
CA ALA A 105 -14.83 6.33 9.33
C ALA A 105 -15.91 5.25 9.44
N ILE A 106 -15.62 3.98 9.08
CA ILE A 106 -16.66 2.93 8.97
C ILE A 106 -16.16 1.52 9.34
N GLY A 107 -14.87 1.35 9.66
CA GLY A 107 -14.24 0.03 9.66
C GLY A 107 -14.28 -0.60 8.26
N ALA A 108 -13.74 -1.81 8.10
CA ALA A 108 -13.84 -2.53 6.83
C ALA A 108 -15.32 -2.90 6.58
N THR A 109 -15.94 -2.36 5.53
CA THR A 109 -17.35 -2.60 5.21
C THR A 109 -17.57 -3.90 4.42
N GLY A 110 -16.49 -4.59 4.05
CA GLY A 110 -16.53 -5.92 3.44
C GLY A 110 -15.16 -6.39 2.93
N ARG A 111 -15.11 -7.64 2.44
CA ARG A 111 -13.96 -8.19 1.70
C ARG A 111 -14.24 -8.11 0.22
N ALA A 112 -13.66 -7.13 -0.46
CA ALA A 112 -13.89 -6.92 -1.89
C ALA A 112 -12.77 -7.45 -2.78
N GLY A 113 -11.81 -8.21 -2.23
CA GLY A 113 -10.74 -8.84 -3.01
C GLY A 113 -11.26 -9.78 -4.10
N ARG A 114 -10.55 -9.86 -5.22
CA ARG A 114 -10.87 -10.76 -6.34
C ARG A 114 -9.63 -11.56 -6.73
N PHE A 115 -9.84 -12.79 -7.17
CA PHE A 115 -8.78 -13.56 -7.82
C PHE A 115 -8.38 -12.85 -9.12
N LEU A 116 -7.10 -12.51 -9.23
CA LEU A 116 -6.55 -11.88 -10.44
C LEU A 116 -5.95 -12.98 -11.31
N ARG A 117 -6.66 -13.33 -12.37
CA ARG A 117 -6.15 -14.24 -13.39
C ARG A 117 -5.11 -13.49 -14.23
N ARG A 118 -3.97 -14.12 -14.49
CA ARG A 118 -3.02 -13.61 -15.48
C ARG A 118 -3.68 -13.69 -16.85
N ALA A 119 -3.93 -12.55 -17.49
CA ALA A 119 -4.41 -12.54 -18.86
C ALA A 119 -3.36 -13.21 -19.77
N PRO A 120 -3.77 -14.08 -20.71
CA PRO A 120 -2.86 -14.54 -21.75
C PRO A 120 -2.31 -13.32 -22.50
N ASN A 121 -1.02 -13.36 -22.82
CA ASN A 121 -0.36 -12.30 -23.59
C ASN A 121 -0.99 -12.16 -24.97
#